data_AF-U6FF10-F1
#
_entry.id   AF-U6FF10-F1
#
_cell.length_a   1.000
_cell.length_b   1.000
_cell.length_c   1.000
_cell.angle_alpha   90.00
_cell.angle_beta   90.00
_cell.angle_gamma   90.00
#
_symmetry.space_group_name_H-M   'P 1'
#
loop_
_entity.id
_entity.type
_entity.pdbx_description
1 polymer ?
#
loop_
_entity_poly.entity_id
_entity_poly.type
_entity_poly.pdbx_seq_one_letter_code
_entity_poly.pdbx_strand_id
1 'polypeptide(L)'
;MSAGSQYRVRIFRGSANIGYKATKKIYYYGFKVHAIVSDDGYVLDYAVTRASVHDAKETVELMKNTHPANRYLLGNEGYVGKRLHDRLK
;
A
#
# COMPACT_ATOMS: atom_id res chain seq x y z
N MET A 1 32.46 -14.21 7.35
CA MET A 1 32.37 -12.72 7.36
C MET A 1 31.36 -12.31 8.42
N SER A 2 31.85 -11.70 9.49
CA SER A 2 31.04 -11.24 10.63
C SER A 2 30.13 -10.09 10.19
N ALA A 3 28.82 -10.22 10.45
CA ALA A 3 27.85 -9.17 10.22
C ALA A 3 28.06 -8.07 11.27
N GLY A 4 28.73 -6.98 10.88
CA GLY A 4 28.82 -5.78 11.69
C GLY A 4 27.42 -5.27 12.03
N SER A 5 27.12 -5.12 13.31
CA SER A 5 25.85 -4.58 13.78
C SER A 5 25.73 -3.12 13.35
N GLN A 6 25.07 -2.87 12.21
CA GLN A 6 24.59 -1.53 11.90
C GLN A 6 23.63 -1.13 13.01
N TYR A 7 23.94 -0.07 13.75
CA TYR A 7 23.03 0.61 14.67
C TYR A 7 21.86 1.19 13.87
N ARG A 8 20.90 0.34 13.46
CA ARG A 8 19.67 0.74 12.81
C ARG A 8 18.73 1.30 13.87
N VAL A 9 18.81 2.62 14.08
CA VAL A 9 17.81 3.36 14.84
C VAL A 9 16.48 3.25 14.09
N ARG A 10 15.62 2.37 14.57
CA ARG A 10 14.25 2.20 14.11
C ARG A 10 13.36 3.10 14.97
N ILE A 11 13.13 4.33 14.52
CA ILE A 11 12.36 5.35 15.26
C ILE A 11 10.91 4.87 15.52
N PHE A 12 10.37 4.02 14.64
CA PHE A 12 9.02 3.46 14.71
C PHE A 12 9.00 1.96 15.06
N ARG A 13 9.78 1.53 16.06
CA ARG A 13 9.74 0.13 16.55
C ARG A 13 8.32 -0.25 16.96
N GLY A 14 7.90 -1.46 16.62
CA GLY A 14 6.53 -1.97 16.87
C GLY A 14 5.48 -1.50 15.85
N SER A 15 5.62 -0.28 15.30
CA SER A 15 4.63 0.30 14.40
C SER A 15 4.99 0.16 12.92
N ALA A 16 6.26 0.29 12.54
CA ALA A 16 6.74 0.15 11.17
C ALA A 16 7.50 -1.16 10.94
N ASN A 17 7.57 -1.61 9.69
CA ASN A 17 8.37 -2.78 9.31
C ASN A 17 9.08 -2.60 7.96
N ILE A 18 9.73 -3.67 7.49
CA ILE A 18 10.40 -3.69 6.20
C ILE A 18 9.46 -4.23 5.14
N GLY A 19 9.29 -3.47 4.07
CA GLY A 19 8.65 -3.91 2.83
C GLY A 19 9.66 -4.03 1.69
N TYR A 20 9.48 -5.03 0.82
CA TYR A 20 10.30 -5.20 -0.38
C TYR A 20 9.55 -4.68 -1.61
N LYS A 21 10.20 -3.85 -2.42
CA LYS A 21 9.66 -3.39 -3.71
C LYS A 21 10.33 -4.17 -4.84
N ALA A 22 9.66 -5.20 -5.34
CA ALA A 22 10.20 -6.13 -6.32
C ALA A 22 10.71 -5.44 -7.60
N THR A 23 9.96 -4.46 -8.12
CA THR A 23 10.34 -3.70 -9.33
C THR A 23 11.65 -2.93 -9.19
N LYS A 24 11.94 -2.43 -7.98
CA LYS A 24 13.17 -1.67 -7.71
C LYS A 24 14.26 -2.53 -7.05
N LYS A 25 13.96 -3.77 -6.67
CA LYS A 25 14.83 -4.67 -5.91
C LYS A 25 15.41 -4.05 -4.63
N ILE A 26 14.63 -3.23 -3.94
CA ILE A 26 15.06 -2.46 -2.75
C ILE A 26 14.09 -2.70 -1.58
N TYR A 27 14.63 -2.68 -0.36
CA TYR A 27 13.88 -2.71 0.89
C TYR A 27 13.64 -1.31 1.44
N TYR A 28 12.42 -1.05 1.89
CA TYR A 28 12.03 0.17 2.59
C TYR A 28 11.66 -0.18 4.03
N TYR A 29 12.13 0.59 5.01
CA TYR A 29 11.65 0.52 6.39
C TYR A 29 10.71 1.70 6.66
N GLY A 30 9.48 1.42 7.09
CA GLY A 30 8.51 2.47 7.37
C GLY A 30 7.08 2.05 7.11
N PHE A 31 6.34 2.97 6.52
CA PHE A 31 4.93 2.86 6.17
C PHE A 31 4.72 3.04 4.67
N LYS A 32 3.56 2.65 4.18
CA LYS A 32 3.01 3.00 2.87
C LYS A 32 1.70 3.75 3.06
N VAL A 33 1.42 4.67 2.15
CA VAL A 33 0.13 5.35 2.06
C VAL A 33 -0.57 4.84 0.80
N HIS A 34 -1.82 4.43 0.96
CA HIS A 34 -2.74 4.11 -0.11
C HIS A 34 -3.81 5.20 -0.12
N ALA A 35 -4.14 5.76 -1.27
CA ALA A 35 -5.12 6.84 -1.36
C ALA A 35 -6.01 6.66 -2.59
N ILE A 36 -7.27 7.04 -2.44
CA ILE A 36 -8.18 7.29 -3.56
C ILE A 36 -8.24 8.80 -3.74
N VAL A 37 -8.04 9.24 -4.98
CA VAL A 37 -8.05 10.65 -5.35
C VAL A 37 -9.09 10.89 -6.44
N SER A 38 -9.73 12.05 -6.42
CA SER A 38 -10.54 12.53 -7.53
C SER A 38 -9.64 12.94 -8.71
N ASP A 39 -10.25 13.10 -9.88
CA ASP A 39 -9.58 13.50 -11.11
C ASP A 39 -9.10 14.97 -11.10
N ASP A 40 -9.69 15.81 -10.26
CA ASP A 40 -9.22 17.18 -9.94
C ASP A 40 -8.24 17.24 -8.75
N GLY A 41 -7.87 16.09 -8.17
CA GLY A 41 -6.73 15.96 -7.26
C GLY A 41 -7.05 16.00 -5.75
N TYR A 42 -8.31 15.94 -5.35
CA TYR A 42 -8.68 15.83 -3.93
C TYR A 42 -8.51 14.39 -3.42
N VAL A 43 -7.99 14.25 -2.19
CA VAL A 43 -7.94 12.94 -1.51
C VAL A 43 -9.34 12.63 -0.97
N LEU A 44 -9.94 11.55 -1.46
CA LEU A 44 -11.27 11.09 -1.07
C LEU A 44 -11.21 10.12 0.12
N ASP A 45 -10.18 9.29 0.19
CA ASP A 45 -9.89 8.40 1.33
C ASP A 45 -8.42 7.96 1.30
N TYR A 46 -7.91 7.53 2.45
CA TYR A 46 -6.54 7.02 2.58
C TYR A 46 -6.38 6.00 3.70
N ALA A 47 -5.40 5.11 3.53
CA ALA A 47 -4.96 4.16 4.53
C ALA A 47 -3.44 4.20 4.67
N VAL A 48 -2.97 4.26 5.91
CA VAL A 48 -1.54 4.15 6.24
C VAL A 48 -1.26 2.76 6.78
N THR A 49 -0.39 2.03 6.09
CA THR A 49 -0.04 0.66 6.46
C THR A 49 1.45 0.50 6.68
N ARG A 50 1.83 -0.59 7.36
CA ARG A 50 3.24 -1.02 7.43
C ARG A 50 3.78 -1.30 6.02
N ALA A 51 5.05 -1.00 5.78
CA ALA A 51 5.65 -1.13 4.45
C ALA A 51 5.52 -2.53 3.81
N SER A 52 5.42 -3.59 4.61
CA SER A 52 5.24 -4.96 4.13
C SER A 52 3.82 -5.32 3.67
N VAL A 53 2.83 -4.46 3.89
CA VAL A 53 1.44 -4.76 3.51
C VAL A 53 1.33 -4.74 1.99
N HIS A 54 0.60 -5.73 1.47
CA HIS A 54 0.30 -5.88 0.06
C HIS A 54 -0.82 -4.93 -0.35
N ASP A 55 -0.60 -4.19 -1.43
CA ASP A 55 -1.48 -3.12 -1.91
C ASP A 55 -2.92 -3.63 -2.20
N ALA A 56 -3.06 -4.86 -2.71
CA ALA A 56 -4.33 -5.55 -2.93
C ALA A 56 -5.20 -5.73 -1.67
N LYS A 57 -4.61 -5.76 -0.47
CA LYS A 57 -5.36 -5.92 0.79
C LYS A 57 -6.17 -4.67 1.10
N GLU A 58 -5.58 -3.50 0.90
CA GLU A 58 -6.16 -2.21 1.29
C GLU A 58 -7.14 -1.67 0.25
N THR A 59 -7.00 -2.10 -1.01
CA THR A 59 -7.85 -1.67 -2.14
C THR A 59 -9.34 -1.84 -1.82
N VAL A 60 -9.72 -3.01 -1.29
CA VAL A 60 -11.13 -3.35 -1.05
C VAL A 60 -11.73 -2.50 0.07
N GLU A 61 -10.97 -2.21 1.11
CA GLU A 61 -11.45 -1.40 2.24
C GLU A 61 -11.59 0.07 1.85
N LEU A 62 -10.60 0.64 1.14
CA LEU A 62 -10.69 2.02 0.63
C LEU A 62 -11.88 2.22 -0.31
N MET A 63 -12.13 1.27 -1.22
CA MET A 63 -13.28 1.34 -2.13
C MET A 63 -14.61 1.31 -1.39
N LYS A 64 -14.73 0.47 -0.35
CA LYS A 64 -15.95 0.38 0.46
C LYS A 64 -16.21 1.66 1.25
N ASN A 65 -15.18 2.32 1.76
CA ASN A 65 -15.38 3.53 2.57
C ASN A 65 -15.73 4.72 1.68
N THR A 66 -15.02 4.87 0.56
CA THR A 66 -15.11 6.05 -0.31
C THR A 66 -16.42 6.11 -1.10
N HIS A 67 -17.04 4.97 -1.42
CA HIS A 67 -18.22 4.87 -2.32
C HIS A 67 -18.11 5.80 -3.54
N PRO A 68 -17.04 5.69 -4.36
CA PRO A 68 -16.84 6.62 -5.46
C PRO A 68 -18.03 6.58 -6.42
N ALA A 69 -18.58 7.75 -6.72
CA ALA A 69 -19.73 7.89 -7.62
C ALA A 69 -19.42 7.42 -9.06
N ASN A 70 -18.14 7.44 -9.44
CA ASN A 70 -17.67 7.02 -10.75
C ASN A 70 -17.62 5.49 -10.87
N ARG A 71 -18.10 4.96 -12.01
CA ARG A 71 -18.06 3.52 -12.33
C ARG A 71 -16.64 2.95 -12.51
N TYR A 72 -15.63 3.81 -12.66
CA TYR A 72 -14.26 3.41 -12.96
C TYR A 72 -13.29 3.95 -11.92
N LEU A 73 -12.45 3.08 -11.38
CA LEU A 73 -11.33 3.42 -10.52
C LEU A 73 -10.03 3.06 -11.25
N LEU A 74 -9.20 4.06 -11.51
CA LEU A 74 -7.88 3.85 -12.10
C LEU A 74 -6.88 3.54 -10.99
N GLY A 75 -6.03 2.54 -11.22
CA GLY A 75 -5.07 2.10 -10.21
C GLY A 75 -3.98 1.23 -10.80
N ASN A 76 -2.93 1.00 -10.01
CA ASN A 76 -1.88 0.05 -10.38
C ASN A 76 -2.42 -1.40 -10.30
N GLU A 77 -1.94 -2.28 -11.17
CA GLU A 77 -2.30 -3.71 -11.16
C GLU A 77 -2.08 -4.38 -9.79
N GLY A 78 -1.10 -3.94 -9.00
CA GLY A 78 -0.85 -4.43 -7.63
C GLY A 78 -2.02 -4.23 -6.66
N TYR A 79 -2.99 -3.38 -6.97
CA TYR A 79 -4.25 -3.21 -6.23
C TYR A 79 -5.32 -4.25 -6.66
N VAL A 80 -5.19 -4.83 -7.84
CA VAL A 80 -6.07 -5.89 -8.35
C VAL A 80 -5.57 -7.25 -7.87
N GLY A 81 -5.87 -7.59 -6.61
CA GLY A 81 -5.62 -8.94 -6.09
C GLY A 81 -6.53 -9.98 -6.73
N LYS A 82 -6.14 -11.26 -6.68
CA LYS A 82 -6.92 -12.40 -7.24
C LYS A 82 -8.41 -12.34 -6.87
N ARG A 83 -8.72 -12.10 -5.59
CA ARG A 83 -10.10 -12.01 -5.10
C ARG A 83 -10.88 -10.85 -5.73
N LEU A 84 -10.25 -9.70 -5.94
CA LEU A 84 -10.91 -8.55 -6.57
C LEU A 84 -11.09 -8.81 -8.07
N HIS A 85 -10.05 -9.33 -8.73
CA HIS A 85 -10.11 -9.76 -10.13
C HIS A 85 -11.26 -10.74 -10.39
N ASP A 86 -11.41 -11.76 -9.54
CA ASP A 86 -12.47 -12.77 -9.67
C ASP A 86 -13.89 -12.18 -9.47
N ARG A 87 -14.03 -11.06 -8.74
CA ARG A 87 -15.30 -10.35 -8.54
C ARG A 87 -15.64 -9.35 -9.64
N LEU A 88 -14.65 -8.97 -10.47
CA LEU A 88 -14.80 -8.00 -11.55
C LEU A 88 -15.03 -8.66 -12.92
N LYS A 89 -14.98 -10.00 -12.99
CA LYS A 89 -15.47 -10.78 -14.12
C LYS A 89 -16.98 -10.88 -14.10
#